data_AF-A0A7H4PHA2-F1
#
_entry.id   AF-A0A7H4PHA2-F1
#
_cell.length_a   1.000
_cell.length_b   1.000
_cell.length_c   1.000
_cell.angle_alpha   90.00
_cell.angle_beta   90.00
_cell.angle_gamma   90.00
#
_symmetry.space_group_name_H-M   'P 1'
#
loop_
_entity.id
_entity.type
_entity.pdbx_description
1 polymer ?
#
loop_
_entity_poly.entity_id
_entity_poly.type
_entity_poly.pdbx_seq_one_letter_code
_entity_poly.pdbx_strand_id
1 'polypeptide(L)'
;MVPSTFLRSKPVRCLPVLLAALIFAGCGTHTPDQSTAYLQGTAQADSSYYLQQMQQSTNDSKTNWQLLAIRALLKEGKKPQAIDLFNQLPSNLNGAQSRERSLLAVEVKLAQNDFQGAQTLLSKLDPASLEENQLPRYWQAQIDASQGQPSLNLLRALIAQQSLLSLPAQKQKNIDATWKALTAMTKDQANALVINADENILQGWLDLQRMWFDNRSDPTMLKAGVKDWQTRYPQKPGGRKCCRRS
;
A
#
# COMPACT_ATOMS: atom_id res chain seq x y z
N MET A 1 15.02 -54.63 -62.21
CA MET A 1 16.48 -54.44 -62.09
C MET A 1 16.74 -52.98 -61.77
N VAL A 2 17.19 -52.69 -60.55
CA VAL A 2 18.00 -51.50 -60.18
C VAL A 2 19.39 -51.65 -60.85
N PRO A 3 20.31 -50.67 -60.85
CA PRO A 3 20.23 -49.23 -60.54
C PRO A 3 20.91 -48.33 -61.60
N SER A 4 20.67 -47.01 -61.51
CA SER A 4 21.49 -46.00 -62.19
C SER A 4 22.36 -45.28 -61.17
N THR A 5 23.67 -45.48 -61.27
CA THR A 5 24.71 -44.57 -60.76
C THR A 5 25.45 -44.00 -61.96
N PHE A 6 25.80 -42.71 -61.94
CA PHE A 6 26.95 -42.01 -62.59
C PHE A 6 26.56 -40.51 -62.68
N LEU A 7 27.40 -39.48 -62.55
CA LEU A 7 28.80 -39.23 -62.16
C LEU A 7 29.00 -37.70 -62.21
N ARG A 8 30.13 -37.25 -61.64
CA ARG A 8 30.92 -36.04 -62.01
C ARG A 8 30.43 -34.71 -61.39
N SER A 9 31.28 -33.84 -60.85
CA SER A 9 32.65 -33.48 -61.23
C SER A 9 33.48 -32.93 -60.04
N LYS A 10 34.81 -32.92 -60.21
CA LYS A 10 35.85 -32.60 -59.20
C LYS A 10 36.27 -31.08 -59.23
N PRO A 11 37.43 -30.65 -58.70
CA PRO A 11 37.53 -29.76 -57.53
C PRO A 11 38.16 -28.39 -57.85
N VAL A 12 37.85 -27.34 -57.10
CA VAL A 12 38.72 -26.14 -57.11
C VAL A 12 38.94 -25.66 -55.69
N ARG A 13 40.18 -25.84 -55.23
CA ARG A 13 40.80 -25.15 -54.11
C ARG A 13 40.79 -23.64 -54.36
N CYS A 14 40.30 -22.88 -53.39
CA CYS A 14 40.90 -21.60 -52.98
C CYS A 14 40.40 -21.31 -51.57
N LEU A 15 41.25 -21.61 -50.58
CA LEU A 15 41.14 -21.08 -49.23
C LEU A 15 41.56 -19.59 -49.31
N PRO A 16 40.84 -18.70 -48.63
CA PRO A 16 41.52 -17.99 -47.56
C PRO A 16 40.73 -18.07 -46.27
N VAL A 17 41.50 -18.35 -45.21
CA VAL A 17 41.10 -18.32 -43.81
C VAL A 17 40.53 -16.94 -43.48
N LEU A 18 39.22 -16.86 -43.25
CA LEU A 18 38.62 -15.73 -42.54
C LEU A 18 38.37 -16.17 -41.10
N LEU A 19 39.33 -15.82 -40.24
CA LEU A 19 39.12 -15.70 -38.81
C LEU A 19 38.04 -14.63 -38.59
N ALA A 20 36.78 -15.05 -38.51
CA ALA A 20 35.76 -14.26 -37.85
C ALA A 20 35.93 -14.48 -36.35
N ALA A 21 36.81 -13.69 -35.73
CA ALA A 21 36.72 -13.44 -34.30
C ALA A 21 35.38 -12.72 -34.09
N LEU A 22 34.33 -13.49 -33.82
CA LEU A 22 33.11 -12.99 -33.20
C LEU A 22 33.55 -12.45 -31.85
N ILE A 23 33.78 -11.14 -31.81
CA ILE A 23 33.91 -10.36 -30.60
C ILE A 23 32.59 -10.62 -29.86
N PHE A 24 32.62 -11.50 -28.86
CA PHE A 24 31.70 -11.43 -27.74
C PHE A 24 31.96 -10.08 -27.09
N ALA A 25 31.39 -9.03 -27.67
CA ALA A 25 31.06 -7.84 -26.94
C ALA A 25 30.05 -8.33 -25.90
N GLY A 26 30.55 -8.73 -24.75
CA GLY A 26 29.82 -8.67 -23.50
C GLY A 26 29.48 -7.20 -23.25
N CYS A 27 28.59 -6.65 -24.07
CA CYS A 27 27.72 -5.59 -23.65
C CYS A 27 26.94 -6.22 -22.50
N GLY A 28 27.41 -5.98 -21.27
CA GLY A 28 26.55 -6.01 -20.11
C GLY A 28 25.44 -5.03 -20.40
N THR A 29 24.40 -5.50 -21.09
CA THR A 29 23.11 -4.84 -21.12
C THR A 29 22.66 -4.89 -19.67
N HIS A 30 22.97 -3.84 -18.92
CA HIS A 30 22.23 -3.53 -17.71
C HIS A 30 20.79 -3.43 -18.18
N THR A 31 20.05 -4.52 -17.99
CA THR A 31 18.59 -4.49 -18.11
C THR A 31 18.14 -3.32 -17.25
N PRO A 32 17.37 -2.37 -17.82
CA PRO A 32 16.87 -1.24 -17.05
C PRO A 32 16.20 -1.81 -15.81
N ASP A 33 16.58 -1.34 -14.62
CA ASP A 33 16.06 -1.89 -13.37
C ASP A 33 14.57 -1.54 -13.24
N GLN A 34 13.73 -2.45 -13.72
CA GLN A 34 12.27 -2.30 -13.71
C GLN A 34 11.71 -2.37 -12.29
N SER A 35 12.46 -2.93 -11.33
CA SER A 35 11.99 -3.11 -9.96
C SER A 35 11.62 -1.79 -9.29
N THR A 36 12.27 -0.68 -9.69
CA THR A 36 11.96 0.67 -9.20
C THR A 36 10.54 1.10 -9.58
N ALA A 37 10.10 0.83 -10.81
CA ALA A 37 8.75 1.17 -11.28
C ALA A 37 7.68 0.36 -10.51
N TYR A 38 7.94 -0.93 -10.28
CA TYR A 38 7.07 -1.76 -9.44
C TYR A 38 7.05 -1.29 -7.97
N LEU A 39 8.21 -0.89 -7.42
CA LEU A 39 8.30 -0.37 -6.05
C LEU A 39 7.50 0.92 -5.88
N GLN A 40 7.56 1.82 -6.87
CA GLN A 40 6.76 3.06 -6.97
C GLN A 40 5.28 2.81 -7.29
N GLY A 41 4.89 1.57 -7.58
CA GLY A 41 3.50 1.18 -7.79
C GLY A 41 2.94 1.53 -9.17
N THR A 42 3.79 1.89 -10.14
CA THR A 42 3.37 2.15 -11.53
C THR A 42 3.08 0.86 -12.31
N ALA A 43 3.52 -0.28 -11.78
CA ALA A 43 3.23 -1.61 -12.30
C ALA A 43 2.94 -2.58 -11.15
N GLN A 44 2.11 -3.61 -11.40
CA GLN A 44 1.72 -4.61 -10.42
C GLN A 44 1.83 -6.01 -11.03
N ALA A 45 2.28 -6.98 -10.24
CA ALA A 45 2.36 -8.39 -10.59
C ALA A 45 2.12 -9.23 -9.33
N ASP A 46 2.05 -10.56 -9.51
CA ASP A 46 1.89 -11.51 -8.42
C ASP A 46 3.22 -11.88 -7.75
N SER A 47 3.12 -12.57 -6.61
CA SER A 47 4.28 -13.03 -5.85
C SER A 47 5.17 -13.98 -6.64
N SER A 48 4.61 -14.85 -7.48
CA SER A 48 5.37 -15.79 -8.31
C SER A 48 6.30 -15.07 -9.29
N TYR A 49 5.79 -14.05 -9.96
CA TYR A 49 6.57 -13.23 -10.86
C TYR A 49 7.73 -12.54 -10.13
N TYR A 50 7.46 -11.89 -9.00
CA TYR A 50 8.50 -11.21 -8.22
C TYR A 50 9.55 -12.17 -7.67
N LEU A 51 9.15 -13.36 -7.22
CA LEU A 51 10.08 -14.40 -6.76
C LEU A 51 10.98 -14.91 -7.90
N GLN A 52 10.43 -15.06 -9.11
CA GLN A 52 11.21 -15.44 -10.28
C GLN A 52 12.22 -14.35 -10.66
N GLN A 53 11.80 -13.09 -10.67
CA GLN A 53 12.71 -11.96 -10.95
C GLN A 53 13.80 -11.83 -9.88
N MET A 54 13.48 -12.08 -8.62
CA MET A 54 14.44 -12.09 -7.51
C MET A 54 15.54 -13.14 -7.70
N GLN A 55 15.21 -14.35 -8.21
CA GLN A 55 16.19 -15.40 -8.46
C GLN A 55 17.13 -15.09 -9.63
N GLN A 56 16.67 -14.29 -10.59
CA GLN A 56 17.42 -13.89 -11.78
C GLN A 56 18.21 -12.58 -11.60
N SER A 57 18.00 -11.89 -10.48
CA SER A 57 18.60 -10.58 -10.19
C SER A 57 19.72 -10.66 -9.16
N THR A 58 20.57 -9.65 -9.15
CA THR A 58 21.67 -9.49 -8.17
C THR A 58 21.62 -8.13 -7.49
N ASN A 59 22.35 -7.97 -6.38
CA ASN A 59 22.53 -6.71 -5.66
C ASN A 59 21.22 -5.97 -5.32
N ASP A 60 21.14 -4.67 -5.57
CA ASP A 60 20.00 -3.83 -5.18
C ASP A 60 18.70 -4.22 -5.86
N SER A 61 18.75 -4.62 -7.14
CA SER A 61 17.57 -5.08 -7.87
C SER A 61 16.99 -6.35 -7.24
N LYS A 62 17.85 -7.26 -6.76
CA LYS A 62 17.39 -8.44 -6.00
C LYS A 62 16.64 -8.03 -4.74
N THR A 63 17.17 -7.08 -3.97
CA THR A 63 16.50 -6.56 -2.76
C THR A 63 15.16 -5.93 -3.08
N ASN A 64 15.07 -5.16 -4.16
CA ASN A 64 13.82 -4.55 -4.61
C ASN A 64 12.76 -5.62 -4.98
N TRP A 65 13.15 -6.65 -5.73
CA TRP A 65 12.27 -7.78 -6.04
C TRP A 65 11.86 -8.57 -4.80
N GLN A 66 12.76 -8.72 -3.82
CA GLN A 66 12.44 -9.35 -2.54
C GLN A 66 11.37 -8.56 -1.78
N LEU A 67 11.50 -7.24 -1.68
CA LEU A 67 10.50 -6.36 -1.05
C LEU A 67 9.14 -6.46 -1.75
N LEU A 68 9.14 -6.46 -3.10
CA LEU A 68 7.92 -6.63 -3.90
C LEU A 68 7.28 -8.00 -3.72
N ALA A 69 8.08 -9.07 -3.67
CA ALA A 69 7.61 -10.42 -3.40
C ALA A 69 6.94 -10.50 -2.02
N ILE A 70 7.55 -9.96 -0.97
CA ILE A 70 6.95 -9.91 0.38
C ILE A 70 5.60 -9.18 0.33
N ARG A 71 5.55 -7.99 -0.29
CA ARG A 71 4.32 -7.20 -0.45
C ARG A 71 3.20 -8.02 -1.10
N ALA A 72 3.52 -8.71 -2.20
CA ALA A 72 2.54 -9.54 -2.91
C ALA A 72 2.13 -10.77 -2.11
N LEU A 73 3.07 -11.46 -1.45
CA LEU A 73 2.79 -12.62 -0.61
C LEU A 73 1.84 -12.27 0.55
N LEU A 74 2.02 -11.10 1.18
CA LEU A 74 1.12 -10.61 2.23
C LEU A 74 -0.29 -10.35 1.67
N LYS A 75 -0.38 -9.69 0.50
CA LYS A 75 -1.65 -9.41 -0.18
C LYS A 75 -2.39 -10.70 -0.60
N GLU A 76 -1.64 -11.72 -1.01
CA GLU A 76 -2.17 -13.04 -1.38
C GLU A 76 -2.49 -13.93 -0.17
N GLY A 77 -2.20 -13.49 1.07
CA GLY A 77 -2.44 -14.24 2.28
C GLY A 77 -1.42 -15.36 2.55
N LYS A 78 -0.32 -15.43 1.79
CA LYS A 78 0.79 -16.37 1.98
C LYS A 78 1.72 -15.91 3.12
N LYS A 79 1.14 -15.77 4.32
CA LYS A 79 1.79 -15.16 5.49
C LYS A 79 3.11 -15.83 5.90
N PRO A 80 3.22 -17.18 6.01
CA PRO A 80 4.46 -17.81 6.44
C PRO A 80 5.62 -17.49 5.48
N GLN A 81 5.38 -17.63 4.16
CA GLN A 81 6.37 -17.33 3.13
C GLN A 81 6.80 -15.86 3.14
N ALA A 82 5.86 -14.94 3.35
CA ALA A 82 6.18 -13.51 3.46
C ALA A 82 7.09 -13.21 4.65
N ILE A 83 6.80 -13.81 5.82
CA ILE A 83 7.57 -13.62 7.05
C ILE A 83 8.98 -14.18 6.90
N ASP A 84 9.12 -15.39 6.35
CA ASP A 84 10.43 -16.01 6.12
C ASP A 84 11.27 -15.17 5.15
N LEU A 85 10.66 -14.71 4.05
CA LEU A 85 11.35 -13.87 3.07
C LEU A 85 11.71 -12.50 3.64
N PHE A 86 10.89 -11.94 4.53
CA PHE A 86 11.17 -10.69 5.23
C PHE A 86 12.36 -10.80 6.19
N ASN A 87 12.46 -11.93 6.92
CA ASN A 87 13.59 -12.18 7.83
C ASN A 87 14.92 -12.38 7.09
N GLN A 88 14.88 -12.70 5.80
CA GLN A 88 16.04 -12.84 4.93
C GLN A 88 16.45 -11.54 4.23
N LEU A 89 15.81 -10.40 4.55
CA LEU A 89 16.19 -9.12 3.96
C LEU A 89 17.62 -8.72 4.40
N PRO A 90 18.44 -8.19 3.47
CA PRO A 90 19.77 -7.72 3.82
C PRO A 90 19.70 -6.52 4.78
N SER A 91 20.75 -6.34 5.59
CA SER A 91 20.85 -5.23 6.54
C SER A 91 21.27 -3.91 5.88
N ASN A 92 21.96 -3.95 4.73
CA ASN A 92 22.39 -2.79 3.97
C ASN A 92 21.29 -2.34 2.98
N LEU A 93 20.34 -1.54 3.47
CA LEU A 93 19.27 -0.99 2.64
C LEU A 93 19.51 0.49 2.35
N ASN A 94 19.22 0.91 1.12
CA ASN A 94 19.16 2.33 0.79
C ASN A 94 17.90 2.99 1.39
N GLY A 95 17.80 4.32 1.31
CA GLY A 95 16.69 5.06 1.93
C GLY A 95 15.30 4.62 1.47
N ALA A 96 15.11 4.37 0.17
CA ALA A 96 13.83 3.93 -0.38
C ALA A 96 13.47 2.50 0.08
N GLN A 97 14.44 1.59 0.02
CA GLN A 97 14.29 0.21 0.49
C GLN A 97 14.00 0.15 2.00
N SER A 98 14.65 1.00 2.81
CA SER A 98 14.43 1.07 4.25
C SER A 98 13.02 1.56 4.59
N ARG A 99 12.50 2.56 3.86
CA ARG A 99 11.10 3.01 4.01
C ARG A 99 10.12 1.89 3.67
N GLU A 100 10.31 1.22 2.54
CA GLU A 100 9.45 0.11 2.15
C GLU A 100 9.52 -1.05 3.15
N ARG A 101 10.71 -1.43 3.60
CA ARG A 101 10.89 -2.44 4.66
C ARG A 101 10.14 -2.05 5.93
N SER A 102 10.19 -0.79 6.33
CA SER A 102 9.55 -0.35 7.58
C SER A 102 8.03 -0.47 7.50
N LEU A 103 7.43 -0.16 6.35
CA LEU A 103 6.01 -0.40 6.10
C LEU A 103 5.68 -1.90 6.04
N LEU A 104 6.49 -2.71 5.34
CA LEU A 104 6.33 -4.17 5.30
C LEU A 104 6.46 -4.80 6.70
N ALA A 105 7.31 -4.25 7.57
CA ALA A 105 7.44 -4.72 8.95
C ALA A 105 6.12 -4.60 9.71
N VAL A 106 5.38 -3.50 9.52
CA VAL A 106 4.04 -3.31 10.07
C VAL A 106 3.08 -4.37 9.51
N GLU A 107 3.05 -4.55 8.19
CA GLU A 107 2.15 -5.51 7.54
C GLU A 107 2.45 -6.96 7.96
N VAL A 108 3.73 -7.29 8.18
CA VAL A 108 4.16 -8.57 8.76
C VAL A 108 3.62 -8.75 10.17
N LYS A 109 3.73 -7.73 11.03
CA LYS A 109 3.16 -7.78 12.38
C LYS A 109 1.65 -7.96 12.36
N LEU A 110 0.95 -7.27 11.47
CA LEU A 110 -0.49 -7.47 11.24
C LEU A 110 -0.80 -8.89 10.76
N ALA A 111 0.00 -9.44 9.84
CA ALA A 111 -0.16 -10.81 9.38
C ALA A 111 0.01 -11.83 10.52
N GLN A 112 0.90 -11.55 11.47
CA GLN A 112 1.11 -12.33 12.69
C GLN A 112 0.03 -12.12 13.78
N ASN A 113 -0.95 -11.23 13.54
CA ASN A 113 -1.92 -10.75 14.53
C ASN A 113 -1.28 -10.02 15.73
N ASP A 114 -0.03 -9.57 15.60
CA ASP A 114 0.66 -8.73 16.59
C ASP A 114 0.28 -7.26 16.38
N PHE A 115 -0.95 -6.92 16.75
CA PHE A 115 -1.51 -5.57 16.56
C PHE A 115 -0.76 -4.52 17.38
N GLN A 116 -0.31 -4.87 18.59
CA GLN A 116 0.45 -3.94 19.44
C GLN A 116 1.85 -3.66 18.88
N GLY A 117 2.53 -4.69 18.37
CA GLY A 117 3.77 -4.54 17.63
C GLY A 117 3.60 -3.69 16.38
N ALA A 118 2.51 -3.91 15.62
CA ALA A 118 2.17 -3.11 14.45
C ALA A 118 1.97 -1.62 14.81
N GLN A 119 1.21 -1.31 15.87
CA GLN A 119 1.02 0.07 16.34
C GLN A 119 2.33 0.72 16.77
N THR A 120 3.20 -0.03 17.45
CA THR A 120 4.51 0.46 17.89
C THR A 120 5.38 0.84 16.69
N LEU A 121 5.38 0.02 15.63
CA LEU A 121 6.10 0.32 14.40
C LEU A 121 5.48 1.50 13.64
N LEU A 122 4.14 1.56 13.53
CA LEU A 122 3.42 2.66 12.89
C LEU A 122 3.71 4.01 13.56
N SER A 123 3.79 4.06 14.89
CA SER A 123 4.09 5.30 15.63
C SER A 123 5.45 5.92 15.31
N LYS A 124 6.37 5.14 14.72
CA LYS A 124 7.71 5.59 14.31
C LYS A 124 7.76 6.03 12.85
N LEU A 125 6.69 5.79 12.09
CA LEU A 125 6.59 6.19 10.69
C LEU A 125 5.97 7.58 10.61
N ASP A 126 6.62 8.46 9.85
CA ASP A 126 6.03 9.74 9.49
C ASP A 126 5.31 9.59 8.13
N PRO A 127 3.98 9.72 8.06
CA PRO A 127 3.25 9.67 6.79
C PRO A 127 3.72 10.70 5.77
N ALA A 128 4.26 11.86 6.20
CA ALA A 128 4.79 12.87 5.28
C ALA A 128 6.08 12.42 4.56
N SER A 129 6.76 11.41 5.10
CA SER A 129 7.97 10.83 4.50
C SER A 129 7.70 9.67 3.53
N LEU A 130 6.44 9.23 3.43
CA LEU A 130 6.03 8.11 2.59
C LEU A 130 5.71 8.56 1.16
N GLU A 131 5.91 7.66 0.21
CA GLU A 131 5.54 7.90 -1.19
C GLU A 131 4.02 7.76 -1.39
N GLU A 132 3.47 8.39 -2.43
CA GLU A 132 2.02 8.41 -2.68
C GLU A 132 1.40 7.01 -2.78
N ASN A 133 2.15 6.04 -3.32
CA ASN A 133 1.74 4.65 -3.43
C ASN A 133 1.81 3.87 -2.09
N GLN A 134 2.57 4.36 -1.12
CA GLN A 134 2.71 3.77 0.22
C GLN A 134 1.63 4.27 1.18
N LEU A 135 1.17 5.51 1.02
CA LEU A 135 0.15 6.13 1.87
C LEU A 135 -1.13 5.29 2.03
N PRO A 136 -1.75 4.75 0.95
CA PRO A 136 -2.94 3.89 1.09
C PRO A 136 -2.70 2.67 1.98
N ARG A 137 -1.52 2.05 1.86
CA ARG A 137 -1.14 0.88 2.65
C ARG A 137 -0.88 1.24 4.11
N TYR A 138 -0.20 2.36 4.36
CA TYR A 138 0.00 2.89 5.70
C TYR A 138 -1.33 3.15 6.43
N TRP A 139 -2.28 3.82 5.77
CA TRP A 139 -3.60 4.06 6.37
C TRP A 139 -4.40 2.78 6.60
N GLN A 140 -4.34 1.82 5.67
CA GLN A 140 -4.96 0.52 5.87
C GLN A 140 -4.35 -0.22 7.06
N ALA A 141 -3.03 -0.23 7.17
CA ALA A 141 -2.32 -0.83 8.30
C ALA A 141 -2.69 -0.15 9.63
N GLN A 142 -2.86 1.17 9.65
CA GLN A 142 -3.32 1.89 10.83
C GLN A 142 -4.75 1.49 11.25
N ILE A 143 -5.65 1.30 10.28
CA ILE A 143 -7.02 0.81 10.54
C ILE A 143 -6.99 -0.60 11.13
N ASP A 144 -6.24 -1.50 10.50
CA ASP A 144 -6.15 -2.90 10.90
C ASP A 144 -5.47 -3.06 12.28
N ALA A 145 -4.41 -2.28 12.52
CA ALA A 145 -3.71 -2.26 13.81
C ALA A 145 -4.59 -1.73 14.95
N SER A 146 -5.51 -0.81 14.66
CA SER A 146 -6.36 -0.20 15.69
C SER A 146 -7.43 -1.16 16.21
N GLN A 147 -7.78 -2.24 15.50
CA GLN A 147 -8.78 -3.22 15.91
C GLN A 147 -10.14 -2.59 16.33
N GLY A 148 -10.49 -1.46 15.73
CA GLY A 148 -11.69 -0.69 16.08
C GLY A 148 -11.62 0.07 17.41
N GLN A 149 -10.48 0.07 18.09
CA GLN A 149 -10.23 0.93 19.25
C GLN A 149 -10.14 2.38 18.80
N PRO A 150 -10.93 3.28 19.40
CA PRO A 150 -10.99 4.65 18.94
C PRO A 150 -9.70 5.38 19.31
N SER A 151 -9.06 5.97 18.30
CA SER A 151 -7.82 6.73 18.45
C SER A 151 -7.73 7.81 17.39
N LEU A 152 -6.93 8.84 17.66
CA LEU A 152 -6.64 9.90 16.69
C LEU A 152 -6.11 9.35 15.37
N ASN A 153 -5.20 8.38 15.46
CA ASN A 153 -4.59 7.78 14.28
C ASN A 153 -5.60 6.96 13.47
N LEU A 154 -6.54 6.26 14.13
CA LEU A 154 -7.64 5.59 13.43
C LEU A 154 -8.53 6.60 12.68
N LEU A 155 -8.89 7.72 13.30
CA LEU A 155 -9.70 8.75 12.67
C LEU A 155 -9.00 9.35 11.45
N ARG A 156 -7.72 9.71 11.58
CA ARG A 156 -6.88 10.19 10.47
C ARG A 156 -6.84 9.17 9.32
N ALA A 157 -6.63 7.90 9.64
CA ALA A 157 -6.57 6.84 8.65
C ALA A 157 -7.90 6.64 7.90
N LEU A 158 -9.03 6.66 8.60
CA LEU A 158 -10.34 6.54 7.98
C LEU A 158 -10.65 7.73 7.07
N ILE A 159 -10.35 8.95 7.53
CA ILE A 159 -10.51 10.18 6.75
C ILE A 159 -9.63 10.17 5.50
N ALA A 160 -8.37 9.77 5.63
CA ALA A 160 -7.43 9.68 4.51
C ALA A 160 -7.86 8.61 3.50
N GLN A 161 -8.33 7.45 3.98
CA GLN A 161 -8.85 6.38 3.12
C GLN A 161 -10.06 6.84 2.31
N GLN A 162 -10.88 7.74 2.84
CA GLN A 162 -12.11 8.16 2.20
C GLN A 162 -11.93 8.80 0.81
N SER A 163 -10.85 9.56 0.59
CA SER A 163 -10.55 10.18 -0.71
C SER A 163 -10.14 9.13 -1.76
N LEU A 164 -9.61 7.99 -1.31
CA LEU A 164 -9.15 6.88 -2.15
C LEU A 164 -10.29 5.95 -2.59
N LEU A 165 -11.42 5.95 -1.87
CA LEU A 165 -12.56 5.11 -2.19
C LEU A 165 -13.34 5.70 -3.38
N SER A 166 -13.69 4.88 -4.36
CA SER A 166 -14.53 5.29 -5.50
C SER A 166 -15.98 4.85 -5.34
N LEU A 167 -16.20 3.64 -4.79
CA LEU A 167 -17.52 3.03 -4.66
C LEU A 167 -18.36 3.69 -3.55
N PRO A 168 -19.62 4.10 -3.84
CA PRO A 168 -20.50 4.71 -2.84
C PRO A 168 -20.72 3.86 -1.59
N ALA A 169 -20.83 2.53 -1.76
CA ALA A 169 -21.02 1.61 -0.63
C ALA A 169 -19.79 1.57 0.29
N GLN A 170 -18.59 1.57 -0.28
CA GLN A 170 -17.34 1.61 0.50
C GLN A 170 -17.19 2.95 1.21
N LYS A 171 -17.49 4.06 0.53
CA LYS A 171 -17.52 5.39 1.16
C LYS A 171 -18.46 5.42 2.37
N GLN A 172 -19.67 4.86 2.24
CA GLN A 172 -20.60 4.79 3.36
C GLN A 172 -20.05 3.95 4.51
N LYS A 173 -19.49 2.77 4.22
CA LYS A 173 -18.87 1.91 5.25
C LYS A 173 -17.75 2.64 6.01
N ASN A 174 -16.94 3.43 5.32
CA ASN A 174 -15.86 4.22 5.92
C ASN A 174 -16.42 5.38 6.78
N ILE A 175 -17.49 6.06 6.33
CA ILE A 175 -18.23 7.05 7.13
C ILE A 175 -18.76 6.42 8.42
N ASP A 176 -19.42 5.26 8.30
CA ASP A 176 -20.00 4.55 9.44
C ASP A 176 -18.92 4.11 10.44
N ALA A 177 -17.77 3.63 9.94
CA ALA A 177 -16.62 3.29 10.78
C ALA A 177 -16.04 4.52 11.49
N THR A 178 -15.93 5.66 10.80
CA THR A 178 -15.46 6.93 11.37
C THR A 178 -16.40 7.39 12.50
N TRP A 179 -17.71 7.35 12.24
CA TRP A 179 -18.72 7.72 13.23
C TRP A 179 -18.73 6.78 14.44
N LYS A 180 -18.57 5.47 14.21
CA LYS A 180 -18.45 4.49 15.29
C LYS A 180 -17.22 4.76 16.16
N ALA A 181 -16.07 5.06 15.55
CA ALA A 181 -14.85 5.40 16.29
C ALA A 181 -15.03 6.69 17.11
N LEU A 182 -15.64 7.73 16.53
CA LEU A 182 -15.93 8.98 17.25
C LEU A 182 -16.87 8.75 18.44
N THR A 183 -18.02 8.13 18.21
CA THR A 183 -19.02 7.93 19.27
C THR A 183 -18.59 6.97 20.38
N ALA A 184 -17.56 6.14 20.12
CA ALA A 184 -16.93 5.30 21.14
C ALA A 184 -15.96 6.06 22.06
N MET A 185 -15.48 7.25 21.68
CA MET A 185 -14.61 8.08 22.54
C MET A 185 -15.43 8.84 23.58
N THR A 186 -14.87 9.04 24.78
CA THR A 186 -15.45 9.96 25.77
C THR A 186 -15.20 11.43 25.37
N LYS A 187 -15.96 12.36 25.96
CA LYS A 187 -15.74 13.80 25.73
C LYS A 187 -14.31 14.22 26.10
N ASP A 188 -13.78 13.71 27.22
CA ASP A 188 -12.42 14.03 27.67
C ASP A 188 -11.37 13.48 26.71
N GLN A 189 -11.55 12.26 26.22
CA GLN A 189 -10.67 11.66 25.21
C GLN A 189 -10.68 12.47 23.91
N ALA A 190 -11.85 12.93 23.46
CA ALA A 190 -11.99 13.74 22.26
C ALA A 190 -11.38 15.15 22.42
N ASN A 191 -11.49 15.75 23.60
CA ASN A 191 -10.93 17.07 23.90
C ASN A 191 -9.41 17.05 24.11
N ALA A 192 -8.84 15.92 24.54
CA ALA A 192 -7.41 15.72 24.65
C ALA A 192 -6.71 15.53 23.29
N LEU A 193 -7.46 15.42 22.19
CA LEU A 193 -6.89 15.24 20.86
C LEU A 193 -6.23 16.53 20.36
N VAL A 194 -4.92 16.44 20.09
CA VAL A 194 -4.16 17.49 19.43
C VAL A 194 -4.24 17.27 17.92
N ILE A 195 -5.01 18.12 17.24
CA ILE A 195 -5.13 18.15 15.79
C ILE A 195 -4.31 19.29 15.21
N ASN A 196 -3.78 19.11 14.01
CA ASN A 196 -3.07 20.18 13.31
C ASN A 196 -4.08 21.18 12.72
N ALA A 197 -3.64 22.42 12.51
CA ALA A 197 -4.50 23.50 12.02
C ALA A 197 -5.05 23.26 10.60
N ASP A 198 -4.39 22.43 9.80
CA ASP A 198 -4.78 22.06 8.44
C ASP A 198 -5.78 20.88 8.39
N GLU A 199 -6.02 20.20 9.51
CA GLU A 199 -6.92 19.04 9.61
C GLU A 199 -8.41 19.43 9.67
N ASN A 200 -8.84 20.30 8.75
CA ASN A 200 -10.21 20.80 8.64
C ASN A 200 -11.28 19.70 8.50
N ILE A 201 -10.91 18.52 7.98
CA ILE A 201 -11.83 17.36 7.90
C ILE A 201 -12.03 16.71 9.25
N LEU A 202 -10.94 16.50 9.99
CA LEU A 202 -11.00 15.92 11.32
C LEU A 202 -11.68 16.87 12.31
N GLN A 203 -11.39 18.17 12.23
CA GLN A 203 -12.06 19.17 13.07
C GLN A 203 -13.59 19.14 12.89
N GLY A 204 -14.06 19.12 11.64
CA GLY A 204 -15.50 19.00 11.37
C GLY A 204 -16.10 17.72 11.97
N TRP A 205 -15.42 16.59 11.89
CA TRP A 205 -15.87 15.34 12.52
C TRP A 205 -15.96 15.44 14.05
N LEU A 206 -15.00 16.09 14.70
CA LEU A 206 -15.02 16.31 16.14
C LEU A 206 -16.13 17.29 16.57
N ASP A 207 -16.40 18.32 15.76
CA ASP A 207 -17.53 19.22 16.00
C ASP A 207 -18.88 18.50 15.90
N LEU A 208 -19.04 17.59 14.93
CA LEU A 208 -20.23 16.76 14.81
C LEU A 208 -20.41 15.87 16.04
N GLN A 209 -19.32 15.26 16.50
CA GLN A 209 -19.30 14.41 17.68
C GLN A 209 -19.69 15.18 18.94
N ARG A 210 -19.15 16.40 19.15
CA ARG A 210 -19.51 17.27 20.28
C ARG A 210 -21.00 17.64 20.25
N MET A 211 -21.49 18.12 19.10
CA MET A 211 -22.91 18.43 18.91
C MET A 211 -23.79 17.21 19.22
N TRP A 212 -23.42 16.02 18.74
CA TRP A 212 -24.16 14.80 19.06
C TRP A 212 -24.13 14.48 20.55
N PHE A 213 -22.97 14.56 21.20
CA PHE A 213 -22.85 14.32 22.63
C PHE A 213 -23.70 15.26 23.49
N ASP A 214 -23.86 16.51 23.07
CA ASP A 214 -24.62 17.52 23.79
C ASP A 214 -26.13 17.41 23.53
N ASN A 215 -26.53 16.91 22.35
CA ASN A 215 -27.93 16.88 21.92
C ASN A 215 -28.53 15.47 21.80
N ARG A 216 -27.81 14.39 22.08
CA ARG A 216 -28.24 12.99 21.83
C ARG A 216 -29.59 12.58 22.45
N SER A 217 -30.05 13.29 23.48
CA SER A 217 -31.34 13.07 24.13
C SER A 217 -32.52 13.82 23.48
N ASP A 218 -32.25 14.75 22.56
CA ASP A 218 -33.26 15.54 21.84
C ASP A 218 -33.16 15.29 20.32
N PRO A 219 -34.04 14.44 19.75
CA PRO A 219 -34.05 14.15 18.32
C PRO A 219 -34.26 15.36 17.41
N THR A 220 -34.96 16.39 17.89
CA THR A 220 -35.24 17.61 17.11
C THR A 220 -33.98 18.46 17.01
N MET A 221 -33.29 18.66 18.13
CA MET A 221 -32.02 19.39 18.18
C MET A 221 -30.91 18.64 17.42
N LEU A 222 -30.88 17.30 17.48
CA LEU A 222 -29.95 16.51 16.66
C LEU A 222 -30.17 16.72 15.16
N LYS A 223 -31.42 16.66 14.69
CA LYS A 223 -31.73 16.84 13.27
C LYS A 223 -31.35 18.25 12.80
N ALA A 224 -31.62 19.27 13.61
CA ALA A 224 -31.21 20.64 13.34
C ALA A 224 -29.67 20.80 13.34
N GLY A 225 -29.00 20.24 14.35
CA GLY A 225 -27.53 20.30 14.51
C GLY A 225 -26.78 19.56 13.40
N VAL A 226 -27.28 18.40 12.94
CA VAL A 226 -26.72 17.71 11.77
C VAL A 226 -26.90 18.56 10.52
N LYS A 227 -28.08 19.13 10.27
CA LYS A 227 -28.33 19.98 9.10
C LYS A 227 -27.41 21.20 9.09
N ASP A 228 -27.27 21.87 10.22
CA ASP A 228 -26.39 23.02 10.38
C ASP A 228 -24.90 22.64 10.21
N TRP A 229 -24.48 21.50 10.75
CA TRP A 229 -23.15 20.95 10.50
C TRP A 229 -22.89 20.68 9.00
N GLN A 230 -23.88 20.11 8.29
CA GLN A 230 -23.77 19.88 6.85
C GLN A 230 -23.63 21.19 6.06
N THR A 231 -24.28 22.26 6.51
CA THR A 231 -24.13 23.60 5.92
C THR A 231 -22.76 24.22 6.22
N ARG A 232 -22.24 24.05 7.45
CA ARG A 232 -20.89 24.52 7.84
C ARG A 232 -19.77 23.75 7.14
N TYR A 233 -20.03 22.51 6.74
CA TYR A 233 -19.03 21.61 6.17
C TYR A 233 -19.50 20.94 4.85
N PRO A 234 -19.75 21.72 3.77
CA PRO A 234 -20.40 21.23 2.54
C PRO A 234 -19.52 20.30 1.69
N GLN A 235 -18.20 20.37 1.86
CA GLN A 235 -17.23 19.50 1.18
C GLN A 235 -17.06 18.14 1.89
N LYS A 236 -17.79 17.88 2.99
CA LYS A 236 -17.61 16.64 3.76
C LYS A 236 -18.55 15.53 3.28
N PRO A 237 -18.06 14.30 3.22
CA PRO A 237 -18.82 13.17 2.69
C PRO A 237 -20.06 12.78 3.53
N GLY A 238 -20.10 13.10 4.83
CA GLY A 238 -21.31 12.94 5.66
C GLY A 238 -22.48 13.86 5.28
N GLY A 239 -22.22 14.91 4.49
CA GLY A 239 -23.25 15.85 4.04
C GLY A 239 -24.16 15.34 2.94
N ARG A 240 -23.78 14.28 2.21
CA ARG A 240 -24.55 13.85 1.03
C ARG A 240 -25.62 12.78 1.30
N LYS A 241 -25.59 12.03 2.42
CA LYS A 241 -26.46 10.84 2.57
C LYS A 241 -26.97 10.47 3.97
N CYS A 242 -27.00 11.36 4.97
CA CYS A 242 -27.64 11.03 6.26
C CYS A 242 -29.19 11.05 6.27
N CYS A 243 -29.86 11.40 5.17
CA CYS A 243 -31.34 11.55 5.13
C CYS A 243 -32.05 10.79 4.00
N ARG A 244 -31.66 9.55 3.69
CA ARG A 244 -32.48 8.67 2.83
C ARG A 244 -32.55 7.24 3.36
N ARG A 245 -33.23 7.10 4.49
CA ARG A 245 -34.03 5.90 4.81
C ARG A 245 -35.32 6.39 5.44
N SER A 246 -36.31 6.58 4.58
CA SER A 246 -37.73 6.52 4.92
C SER A 246 -38.11 5.06 5.09
#